data_AF-A0A1G1AQX2-F1
#
_entry.id   AF-A0A1G1AQX2-F1
#
_cell.length_a   1.000
_cell.length_b   1.000
_cell.length_c   1.000
_cell.angle_alpha   90.00
_cell.angle_beta   90.00
_cell.angle_gamma   90.00
#
_symmetry.space_group_name_H-M   'P 1'
#
loop_
_entity.id
_entity.type
_entity.pdbx_description
1 polymer ?
#
loop_
_entity_poly.entity_id
_entity_poly.type
_entity_poly.pdbx_seq_one_letter_code
_entity_poly.pdbx_strand_id
1 'polypeptide(L)' 'MTLRFTEKTPVSSWMRANAREYGFYSNVNPEVDHPRWSQASERRIGEGGLFNRRRKTLMFNGYADQVGQLYTGMDLRKFF' A
#
# COMPACT_ATOMS: atom_id res chain seq x y z
N MET A 1 15.15 20.28 -0.95
CA MET A 1 14.91 18.86 -1.25
C MET A 1 16.26 18.15 -1.24
N THR A 2 16.41 17.02 -0.56
CA THR A 2 17.69 16.27 -0.48
C THR A 2 17.45 14.80 -0.78
N LEU A 3 18.46 14.14 -1.34
CA LEU A 3 18.50 12.69 -1.60
C LEU A 3 19.82 12.16 -1.04
N ARG A 4 19.77 11.07 -0.29
CA ARG A 4 20.95 10.44 0.33
C ARG A 4 20.83 8.92 0.22
N PHE A 5 21.94 8.27 -0.08
CA PHE A 5 22.07 6.82 0.05
C PHE A 5 22.44 6.50 1.50
N THR A 6 21.75 5.52 2.09
CA THR A 6 21.99 5.07 3.46
C THR A 6 22.13 3.55 3.47
N GLU A 7 23.01 3.05 4.33
CA GLU A 7 23.23 1.60 4.48
C GLU A 7 22.03 0.90 5.15
N LYS A 8 21.33 1.61 6.04
CA LYS A 8 20.17 1.10 6.78
C LYS A 8 18.88 1.70 6.26
N THR A 9 17.79 0.94 6.38
CA THR A 9 16.43 1.36 6.04
C THR A 9 16.03 2.60 6.85
N PRO A 10 15.72 3.74 6.21
CA PRO A 10 15.30 4.93 6.91
C PRO A 10 13.84 4.81 7.41
N VAL A 11 13.49 5.60 8.42
CA VAL A 11 12.13 5.67 8.96
C VAL A 11 11.32 6.71 8.18
N SER A 12 10.22 6.30 7.57
CA SER A 12 9.29 7.21 6.88
C SER A 12 8.48 8.04 7.90
N SER A 13 7.94 9.18 7.46
CA SER A 13 7.17 10.07 8.33
C SER A 13 5.94 9.37 8.95
N TRP A 14 5.24 8.53 8.18
CA TRP A 14 4.06 7.81 8.66
C TRP A 14 4.41 6.64 9.57
N MET A 15 5.54 5.94 9.34
CA MET A 15 6.04 4.95 10.29
C MET A 15 6.39 5.59 11.64
N ARG A 16 7.01 6.78 11.61
CA ARG A 16 7.33 7.53 12.84
C ARG A 16 6.05 7.95 13.58
N ALA A 17 5.02 8.36 12.84
CA ALA A 17 3.76 8.78 13.42
C ALA A 17 2.94 7.61 13.98
N ASN A 18 2.83 6.50 13.25
CA ASN A 18 2.11 5.31 13.68
C ASN A 18 2.58 4.05 12.93
N ALA A 19 3.66 3.41 13.42
CA ALA A 19 4.22 2.20 12.85
C ALA A 19 3.27 0.98 12.88
N ARG A 20 2.17 1.04 13.65
CA ARG A 20 1.16 -0.04 13.67
C ARG A 20 0.20 0.01 12.47
N GLU A 21 0.11 1.16 11.82
CA GLU A 21 -0.80 1.43 10.70
C GLU A 21 -0.09 1.48 9.35
N TYR A 22 1.18 1.92 9.35
CA TYR A 22 1.96 2.15 8.15
C TYR A 22 3.34 1.51 8.26
N GLY A 23 3.62 0.49 7.45
CA GLY A 23 4.95 -0.08 7.32
C GLY A 23 5.79 0.56 6.23
N PHE A 24 7.01 0.05 6.05
CA PHE A 24 8.00 0.62 5.15
C PHE A 24 7.66 0.42 3.67
N TYR A 25 7.21 -0.77 3.29
CA TYR A 25 6.97 -1.10 1.89
C TYR A 25 5.63 -0.55 1.39
N SER A 26 4.58 -0.54 2.22
CA SER A 26 3.29 0.10 1.88
C SER A 26 2.74 -0.32 0.51
N ASN A 27 2.97 -1.57 0.12
CA ASN A 27 2.46 -2.11 -1.14
C ASN A 27 0.93 -2.23 -1.07
N VAL A 28 0.24 -1.81 -2.13
CA VAL A 28 -1.22 -1.93 -2.21
C VAL A 28 -1.61 -3.41 -2.22
N ASN A 29 -2.30 -3.85 -1.17
CA ASN A 29 -2.69 -5.24 -0.99
C ASN A 29 -4.15 -5.34 -0.51
N PRO A 30 -5.09 -5.79 -1.36
CA PRO A 30 -6.50 -5.91 -0.98
C PRO A 30 -6.77 -6.98 0.09
N GLU A 31 -5.82 -7.87 0.36
CA GLU A 31 -5.93 -8.95 1.35
C GLU A 31 -5.46 -8.55 2.74
N VAL A 32 -4.85 -7.37 2.88
CA VAL A 32 -4.34 -6.85 4.16
C VAL A 32 -5.09 -5.57 4.49
N ASP A 33 -6.01 -5.68 5.44
CA ASP A 33 -6.81 -4.55 5.89
C ASP A 33 -5.98 -3.62 6.78
N HIS A 34 -6.31 -2.33 6.73
CA HIS A 34 -5.81 -1.37 7.69
C HIS A 34 -6.50 -1.61 9.04
N PRO A 35 -5.86 -1.34 10.20
CA PRO A 35 -6.47 -1.55 11.52
C PRO A 35 -7.84 -0.89 11.73
N ARG A 36 -8.14 0.16 10.95
CA ARG A 36 -9.37 0.95 11.06
C ARG A 36 -10.35 0.79 9.89
N TRP A 37 -9.94 0.20 8.76
CA TRP A 37 -10.80 0.07 7.59
C TRP A 37 -10.31 -1.02 6.63
N SER A 38 -11.24 -1.59 5.86
CA SER A 38 -10.87 -2.56 4.83
C SER A 38 -10.23 -1.90 3.61
N GLN A 39 -9.18 -2.54 3.08
CA GLN A 39 -8.51 -2.14 1.82
C GLN A 39 -9.06 -2.87 0.59
N ALA A 40 -9.99 -3.81 0.75
CA ALA A 40 -10.52 -4.63 -0.35
C ALA A 40 -11.28 -3.83 -1.42
N SER A 41 -11.75 -2.62 -1.10
CA SER A 41 -12.42 -1.74 -2.07
C SER A 41 -12.01 -0.29 -1.94
N GLU A 42 -11.95 0.39 -3.07
CA GLU A 42 -11.55 1.79 -3.20
C GLU A 42 -12.64 2.64 -3.88
N ARG A 43 -12.58 3.96 -3.67
CA ARG A 43 -13.44 4.93 -4.34
C ARG A 43 -12.63 5.72 -5.36
N ARG A 44 -12.92 5.54 -6.65
CA ARG A 44 -12.22 6.24 -7.73
C ARG A 44 -12.70 7.67 -7.84
N ILE A 45 -11.85 8.64 -7.59
CA ILE A 45 -12.20 10.06 -7.78
C ILE A 45 -12.33 10.35 -9.28
N GLY A 46 -13.42 11.01 -9.68
CA GLY A 46 -13.70 11.37 -11.08
C GLY A 46 -14.55 10.39 -11.87
N GLU A 47 -14.88 9.21 -11.33
CA GLU A 47 -15.75 8.21 -11.96
C GLU A 47 -17.16 8.26 -11.33
N GLY A 48 -18.23 8.25 -12.13
CA GLY A 48 -19.60 8.00 -11.67
C GLY A 48 -20.34 9.12 -10.91
N GLY A 49 -19.77 10.33 -10.77
CA GLY A 49 -20.48 11.49 -10.19
C GLY A 49 -21.07 11.22 -8.79
N LEU A 50 -22.34 11.61 -8.57
CA LEU A 50 -23.06 11.37 -7.30
C LEU A 50 -23.26 9.87 -6.96
N PHE A 51 -23.08 8.97 -7.93
CA PHE A 51 -23.27 7.52 -7.79
C PHE A 51 -21.94 6.75 -7.88
N ASN A 52 -20.87 7.34 -7.34
CA ASN A 52 -19.55 6.75 -7.36
C ASN A 52 -19.53 5.43 -6.56
N ARG A 53 -19.66 4.31 -7.27
CA ARG A 53 -19.63 2.96 -6.70
C ARG A 53 -18.19 2.61 -6.35
N ARG A 54 -18.01 1.97 -5.18
CA ARG A 54 -16.71 1.42 -4.80
C ARG A 54 -16.34 0.29 -5.76
N ARG A 55 -15.08 0.24 -6.18
CA ARG A 55 -14.51 -0.84 -7.00
C ARG A 55 -13.56 -1.69 -6.17
N LYS A 56 -13.32 -2.94 -6.57
CA LYS A 56 -12.34 -3.80 -5.90
C LYS A 56 -10.93 -3.24 -6.09
N THR A 57 -10.17 -3.17 -5.02
CA THR A 57 -8.75 -2.79 -5.06
C THR A 57 -7.95 -3.91 -5.71
N LEU A 58 -7.04 -3.57 -6.61
CA LEU A 58 -6.18 -4.54 -7.29
C LEU A 58 -4.86 -4.72 -6.53
N MET A 59 -4.33 -5.94 -6.52
CA MET A 59 -3.01 -6.23 -5.96
C MET A 59 -1.93 -5.41 -6.66
N PHE A 60 -1.01 -4.82 -5.90
CA PHE A 60 0.00 -3.86 -6.39
C PHE A 60 -0.63 -2.74 -7.24
N ASN A 61 -1.88 -2.37 -6.94
CA ASN A 61 -2.65 -1.40 -7.71
C ASN A 61 -2.79 -1.74 -9.21
N GLY A 62 -2.79 -3.04 -9.54
CA GLY A 62 -2.91 -3.54 -10.91
C GLY A 62 -1.58 -3.81 -11.61
N TYR A 63 -0.45 -3.61 -10.94
CA TYR A 63 0.89 -3.79 -11.50
C TYR A 63 1.60 -5.07 -11.06
N ALA A 64 0.83 -6.08 -10.66
CA ALA A 64 1.38 -7.32 -10.11
C ALA A 64 2.38 -8.01 -11.04
N ASP A 65 2.12 -8.02 -12.35
CA ASP A 65 2.99 -8.65 -13.34
C ASP A 65 4.34 -7.92 -13.51
N GLN A 66 4.37 -6.62 -13.22
CA GLN A 66 5.58 -5.80 -13.36
C GLN A 66 6.42 -5.80 -12.09
N VAL A 67 5.79 -5.71 -10.91
CA VAL A 67 6.50 -5.51 -9.63
C VAL A 67 6.44 -6.71 -8.69
N GLY A 68 5.54 -7.67 -8.90
CA GLY A 68 5.33 -8.79 -7.97
C GLY A 68 6.57 -9.66 -7.78
N GLN A 69 7.38 -9.81 -8.83
CA GLN A 69 8.64 -10.55 -8.77
C GLN A 69 9.65 -9.98 -7.74
N LEU A 70 9.62 -8.67 -7.46
CA LEU A 70 10.53 -8.03 -6.49
C LEU A 70 10.25 -8.47 -5.05
N TYR A 71 9.04 -8.98 -4.78
CA TYR A 71 8.58 -9.38 -3.45
C TYR A 71 8.32 -10.88 -3.34
N THR A 72 8.75 -11.67 -4.32
CA THR A 72 8.54 -13.13 -4.31
C THR A 72 9.25 -13.76 -3.12
N GLY A 73 8.51 -14.57 -2.35
CA GLY A 73 9.00 -15.21 -1.13
C GLY A 73 8.98 -14.33 0.12
N MET A 74 8.54 -13.07 0.01
CA MET A 74 8.35 -12.18 1.15
C MET A 74 6.97 -12.35 1.77
N ASP A 75 6.87 -12.26 3.11
CA ASP A 75 5.59 -12.22 3.81
C ASP A 75 4.93 -10.84 3.67
N LEU A 76 4.12 -10.69 2.62
CA LEU A 76 3.38 -9.46 2.32
C LEU A 76 2.35 -9.07 3.40
N ARG A 77 2.02 -9.96 4.33
CA ARG A 77 1.15 -9.66 5.49
C ARG A 77 1.94 -9.16 6.69
N LYS A 78 3.27 -9.27 6.69
CA LYS A 78 4.14 -8.72 7.74
C LYS A 78 4.80 -7.41 7.31
N PHE A 79 4.84 -7.16 6.00
CA PHE A 79 5.52 -6.03 5.37
C PHE A 79 4.57 -5.05 4.67
N PHE A 80 3.33 -4.92 5.16
CA PHE A 80 2.38 -3.89 4.71
C PHE A 80 2.69 -2.52 5.32
#